data_AF-A0A6M0AGK6-F1
#
_entry.id   AF-A0A6M0AGK6-F1
#
_cell.length_a   1.000
_cell.length_b   1.000
_cell.length_c   1.000
_cell.angle_alpha   90.00
_cell.angle_beta   90.00
_cell.angle_gamma   90.00
#
_symmetry.space_group_name_H-M   'P 1'
#
loop_
_entity.id
_entity.type
_entity.pdbx_description
1 polymer ?
#
loop_
_entity_poly.entity_id
_entity_poly.type
_entity_poly.pdbx_seq_one_letter_code
_entity_poly.pdbx_strand_id
1 'polypeptide(L)'
;MNAYAKWFGRVVWLGIIINVVFFVIPLLFFPEVMLSLLKMQIPVPIIWVRAAGLLLLEISILYIPGAMDPYRYKATAWMSILVTRGGGATFFITAVLLFGQDLGFMSIALVDLFFAVIQGILLFLALQTEQPLISKIVKGFS
;
A
#
# COMPACT_ATOMS: atom_id res chain seq x y z
N MET A 1 5.20 0.53 -21.80
CA MET A 1 5.60 0.83 -20.41
C MET A 1 7.10 0.70 -20.25
N ASN A 2 7.76 1.68 -19.63
CA ASN A 2 9.17 1.59 -19.24
C ASN A 2 9.39 0.55 -18.11
N ALA A 3 10.66 0.26 -17.81
CA ALA A 3 11.02 -0.72 -16.79
C ALA A 3 10.49 -0.33 -15.40
N TYR A 4 10.54 0.96 -15.03
CA TYR A 4 10.08 1.46 -13.73
C TYR A 4 8.59 1.22 -13.52
N ALA A 5 7.74 1.45 -14.52
CA ALA A 5 6.30 1.19 -14.42
C ALA A 5 5.98 -0.30 -14.30
N LYS A 6 6.75 -1.17 -14.97
CA LYS A 6 6.59 -2.63 -14.81
C LYS A 6 6.96 -3.07 -13.40
N TRP A 7 8.06 -2.55 -12.86
CA TRP A 7 8.49 -2.84 -11.48
C TRP A 7 7.53 -2.25 -10.45
N PHE A 8 7.01 -1.04 -10.68
CA PHE A 8 5.95 -0.44 -9.87
C PHE A 8 4.77 -1.41 -9.75
N GLY A 9 4.21 -1.87 -10.88
CA GLY A 9 3.10 -2.81 -10.88
C GLY A 9 3.40 -4.10 -10.12
N ARG A 10 4.60 -4.68 -10.30
CA ARG A 10 5.04 -5.88 -9.56
C ARG A 10 5.11 -5.65 -8.05
N VAL A 11 5.63 -4.51 -7.61
CA VAL A 11 5.73 -4.16 -6.19
C VAL A 11 4.35 -3.90 -5.59
N VAL A 12 3.43 -3.28 -6.35
CA VAL A 12 2.03 -3.13 -5.91
C VAL A 12 1.36 -4.49 -5.77
N TRP A 13 1.52 -5.39 -6.75
CA TRP A 13 1.00 -6.76 -6.66
C TRP A 13 1.57 -7.55 -5.48
N LEU A 14 2.87 -7.45 -5.23
CA LEU A 14 3.49 -8.05 -4.04
C LEU A 14 2.85 -7.49 -2.75
N GLY A 15 2.65 -6.17 -2.69
CA GLY A 15 1.99 -5.52 -1.58
C GLY A 15 0.54 -5.97 -1.38
N ILE A 16 -0.21 -6.20 -2.47
CA ILE A 16 -1.58 -6.75 -2.42
C ILE A 16 -1.54 -8.17 -1.86
N ILE A 17 -0.63 -9.02 -2.35
CA ILE A 17 -0.48 -10.40 -1.86
C ILE A 17 -0.15 -10.41 -0.37
N ILE A 18 0.77 -9.55 0.08
CA ILE A 18 1.12 -9.45 1.49
C ILE A 18 -0.09 -9.01 2.32
N ASN A 19 -0.79 -7.96 1.90
CA ASN A 19 -2.00 -7.50 2.58
C ASN A 19 -3.02 -8.64 2.72
N VAL A 20 -3.32 -9.35 1.62
CA VAL A 20 -4.36 -10.37 1.62
C VAL A 20 -3.94 -11.61 2.41
N VAL A 21 -2.77 -12.17 2.11
CA VAL A 21 -2.33 -13.46 2.64
C VAL A 21 -1.90 -13.35 4.10
N PHE A 22 -1.14 -12.31 4.45
CA PHE A 22 -0.56 -12.18 5.80
C PHE A 22 -1.41 -11.37 6.77
N PHE A 23 -2.29 -10.49 6.28
CA PHE A 23 -3.12 -9.66 7.16
C PHE A 23 -4.60 -9.99 7.04
N VAL A 24 -5.21 -9.85 5.86
CA VAL A 24 -6.67 -10.02 5.69
C VAL A 24 -7.12 -11.41 6.13
N ILE A 25 -6.52 -12.49 5.59
CA ILE A 25 -6.94 -13.86 5.92
C ILE A 25 -6.83 -14.12 7.45
N PRO A 26 -5.69 -13.86 8.11
CA PRO A 26 -5.59 -14.00 9.56
C PRO A 26 -6.56 -13.10 10.35
N LEU A 27 -6.72 -11.83 9.98
CA LEU A 27 -7.64 -10.92 10.69
C LEU A 27 -9.11 -11.34 10.59
N LEU A 28 -9.51 -11.97 9.48
CA LEU A 28 -10.88 -12.42 9.29
C LEU A 28 -11.19 -13.74 9.99
N PHE A 29 -10.28 -14.72 9.90
CA PHE A 29 -10.54 -16.09 10.39
C PHE A 29 -9.92 -16.38 11.75
N PHE A 30 -8.75 -15.79 12.04
CA PHE A 30 -7.96 -16.04 13.25
C PHE A 30 -7.44 -14.74 13.90
N PRO A 31 -8.30 -13.74 14.19
CA PRO A 31 -7.87 -12.41 14.62
C PRO A 31 -7.04 -12.45 15.91
N GLU A 32 -7.41 -13.28 16.88
CA GLU A 32 -6.70 -13.38 18.17
C GLU A 32 -5.28 -13.92 18.00
N VAL A 33 -5.08 -14.87 17.08
CA VAL A 33 -3.75 -15.41 16.76
C VAL A 33 -2.88 -14.32 16.13
N MET A 34 -3.45 -13.56 15.19
CA MET A 34 -2.74 -12.47 14.53
C MET A 34 -2.35 -11.36 15.53
N LEU A 35 -3.27 -10.94 16.38
CA LEU A 35 -3.00 -9.93 17.41
C LEU A 35 -1.96 -10.41 18.42
N SER A 36 -2.05 -11.67 18.84
CA SER A 36 -1.06 -12.27 19.74
C SER A 36 0.33 -12.33 19.11
N LEU A 37 0.42 -12.69 17.82
CA LEU A 37 1.68 -12.67 17.06
C LEU A 37 2.30 -11.26 17.03
N LEU A 38 1.46 -10.24 16.84
CA LEU A 38 1.87 -8.85 16.85
C LEU A 38 2.04 -8.26 18.26
N LYS A 39 1.80 -9.05 19.32
CA LYS A 39 1.81 -8.62 20.72
C LYS A 39 0.88 -7.43 20.99
N MET A 40 -0.28 -7.43 20.35
CA MET A 40 -1.34 -6.44 20.53
C MET A 40 -2.37 -6.94 21.54
N GLN A 41 -3.04 -6.01 22.21
CA GLN A 41 -4.21 -6.32 23.01
C GLN A 41 -5.33 -6.89 22.14
N ILE A 42 -6.04 -7.89 22.67
CA ILE A 42 -7.20 -8.48 22.02
C ILE A 42 -8.43 -7.64 22.42
N PRO A 43 -9.02 -6.85 21.50
CA PRO A 43 -10.13 -5.99 21.85
C PRO A 43 -11.42 -6.79 22.00
N VAL A 44 -12.29 -6.32 22.90
CA VAL A 44 -13.66 -6.81 23.05
C VAL A 44 -14.61 -5.66 22.69
N PRO A 45 -15.44 -5.77 21.64
CA PRO A 45 -15.65 -6.95 20.80
C PRO A 45 -14.61 -7.12 19.67
N ILE A 46 -14.26 -8.38 19.36
CA ILE A 46 -13.26 -8.74 18.33
C ILE A 46 -13.68 -8.37 16.90
N ILE A 47 -14.96 -8.03 16.69
CA ILE A 47 -15.53 -7.72 15.36
C ILE A 47 -14.81 -6.55 14.68
N TRP A 48 -14.30 -5.58 15.43
CA TRP A 48 -13.57 -4.42 14.89
C TRP A 48 -12.29 -4.82 14.16
N VAL A 49 -11.63 -5.89 14.63
CA VAL A 49 -10.41 -6.43 14.01
C VAL A 49 -10.73 -7.08 12.68
N ARG A 50 -11.84 -7.83 12.62
CA ARG A 50 -12.35 -8.43 11.37
C ARG A 50 -12.79 -7.34 10.38
N ALA A 51 -13.48 -6.31 10.87
CA ALA A 51 -13.88 -5.17 10.06
C ALA A 51 -12.66 -4.44 9.46
N ALA A 52 -11.61 -4.21 10.25
CA ALA A 52 -10.34 -3.66 9.75
C ALA A 52 -9.70 -4.55 8.67
N GLY A 53 -9.76 -5.87 8.83
CA GLY A 53 -9.34 -6.83 7.79
C GLY A 53 -10.13 -6.70 6.49
N LEU A 54 -11.45 -6.51 6.55
CA LEU A 54 -12.27 -6.27 5.34
C LEU A 54 -11.93 -4.96 4.66
N LEU A 55 -11.76 -3.87 5.43
CA LEU A 55 -11.35 -2.59 4.86
C LEU A 55 -9.97 -2.69 4.19
N LEU A 56 -9.04 -3.43 4.77
CA LEU A 56 -7.73 -3.71 4.16
C LEU A 56 -7.86 -4.50 2.84
N LEU A 57 -8.82 -5.42 2.75
CA LEU A 57 -9.13 -6.13 1.51
C LEU A 57 -9.67 -5.18 0.44
N GLU A 58 -10.64 -4.35 0.80
CA GLU A 58 -11.26 -3.38 -0.10
C GLU A 58 -10.21 -2.43 -0.70
N ILE A 59 -9.36 -1.81 0.13
CA ILE A 59 -8.30 -0.94 -0.38
C ILE A 59 -7.28 -1.70 -1.23
N SER A 60 -7.02 -2.98 -0.93
CA SER A 60 -6.11 -3.80 -1.74
C SER A 60 -6.68 -4.08 -3.13
N ILE A 61 -7.99 -4.25 -3.25
CA ILE A 61 -8.69 -4.36 -4.55
C ILE A 61 -8.59 -3.04 -5.31
N LEU A 62 -8.76 -1.90 -4.62
CA LEU A 62 -8.66 -0.57 -5.24
C LEU A 62 -7.26 -0.24 -5.78
N TYR A 63 -6.22 -0.96 -5.37
CA TYR A 63 -4.87 -0.82 -5.92
C TYR A 63 -4.72 -1.46 -7.31
N ILE A 64 -5.58 -2.41 -7.68
CA ILE A 64 -5.44 -3.22 -8.90
C ILE A 64 -5.36 -2.37 -10.18
N PRO A 65 -6.23 -1.35 -10.41
CA PRO A 65 -6.14 -0.55 -11.63
C PRO A 65 -4.78 0.16 -11.77
N GLY A 66 -4.27 0.74 -10.68
CA GLY A 66 -2.95 1.37 -10.66
C GLY A 66 -1.81 0.38 -10.87
N ALA A 67 -1.94 -0.85 -10.39
CA ALA A 67 -0.96 -1.92 -10.60
C ALA A 67 -0.93 -2.43 -12.05
N MET A 68 -2.08 -2.49 -12.71
CA MET A 68 -2.22 -2.96 -14.09
C MET A 68 -1.70 -1.95 -15.10
N ASP A 69 -2.09 -0.68 -14.96
CA ASP A 69 -1.66 0.39 -15.84
C ASP A 69 -1.52 1.73 -15.08
N PRO A 70 -0.33 2.04 -14.54
CA PRO A 70 -0.10 3.27 -13.78
C PRO A 70 -0.16 4.54 -14.64
N TYR A 71 -0.05 4.43 -15.97
CA TYR A 71 -0.14 5.59 -16.86
C TYR A 71 -1.58 5.93 -17.21
N ARG A 72 -2.44 4.91 -17.36
CA ARG A 72 -3.87 5.11 -17.55
C ARG A 72 -4.57 5.50 -16.26
N TYR A 73 -4.19 4.89 -15.13
CA TYR A 73 -4.83 5.10 -13.83
C TYR A 73 -3.93 5.86 -12.84
N LYS A 74 -3.40 7.02 -13.27
CA LYS A 74 -2.45 7.83 -12.48
C LYS A 74 -3.00 8.22 -11.10
N ALA A 75 -4.27 8.63 -11.03
CA ALA A 75 -4.89 9.00 -9.77
C ALA A 75 -4.92 7.81 -8.80
N THR A 76 -5.35 6.64 -9.25
CA THR A 76 -5.38 5.42 -8.44
C THR A 76 -3.99 4.99 -7.99
N ALA A 77 -2.98 5.08 -8.88
CA ALA A 77 -1.59 4.76 -8.56
C ALA A 77 -1.00 5.72 -7.51
N TRP A 78 -1.34 7.01 -7.53
CA TRP A 78 -0.90 7.94 -6.50
C TRP A 78 -1.68 7.80 -5.19
N MET A 79 -2.99 7.55 -5.26
CA MET A 79 -3.82 7.31 -4.06
C MET A 79 -3.35 6.06 -3.30
N SER A 80 -2.96 4.98 -4.00
CA SER A 80 -2.46 3.77 -3.36
C SER A 80 -1.14 3.98 -2.59
N ILE A 81 -0.41 5.06 -2.91
CA ILE A 81 0.87 5.39 -2.27
C ILE A 81 0.64 6.42 -1.16
N LEU A 82 0.07 7.58 -1.50
CA LEU A 82 0.03 8.72 -0.58
C LEU A 82 -1.10 8.62 0.43
N VAL A 83 -2.31 8.30 -0.04
CA VAL A 83 -3.50 8.33 0.82
C VAL A 83 -3.55 7.08 1.69
N THR A 84 -3.35 5.91 1.08
CA THR A 84 -3.53 4.66 1.82
C THR A 84 -2.26 4.23 2.54
N ARG A 85 -1.16 3.95 1.83
CA ARG A 85 0.07 3.46 2.46
C ARG A 85 0.81 4.54 3.26
N GLY A 86 0.97 5.73 2.68
CA GLY A 86 1.59 6.88 3.37
C GLY A 86 0.73 7.37 4.54
N GLY A 87 -0.58 7.50 4.32
CA GLY A 87 -1.54 7.85 5.39
C GLY A 87 -1.58 6.81 6.50
N GLY A 88 -1.65 5.52 6.15
CA GLY A 88 -1.63 4.41 7.11
C GLY A 88 -0.35 4.37 7.94
N ALA A 89 0.81 4.44 7.30
CA ALA A 89 2.10 4.50 7.99
C ALA A 89 2.17 5.69 8.95
N THR A 90 1.78 6.88 8.49
CA THR A 90 1.79 8.10 9.32
C THR A 90 0.84 7.95 10.51
N PHE A 91 -0.36 7.43 10.28
CA PHE A 91 -1.35 7.21 11.32
C PHE A 91 -0.84 6.23 12.39
N PHE A 92 -0.35 5.05 12.00
CA PHE A 92 0.11 4.05 12.97
C PHE A 92 1.39 4.48 13.70
N ILE A 93 2.34 5.17 13.04
CA ILE A 93 3.50 5.75 13.72
C ILE A 93 3.04 6.76 14.78
N THR A 94 2.16 7.68 14.41
CA THR A 94 1.60 8.69 15.32
C THR A 94 0.85 8.03 16.48
N ALA A 95 0.07 6.98 16.20
CA ALA A 95 -0.71 6.27 17.21
C ALA A 95 0.18 5.61 18.26
N VAL A 96 1.30 5.01 17.86
CA VAL A 96 2.25 4.40 18.80
C VAL A 96 3.03 5.46 19.56
N LEU A 97 3.56 6.48 18.88
CA LEU A 97 4.46 7.46 19.50
C LEU A 97 3.74 8.51 20.35
N LEU A 98 2.52 8.89 19.99
CA LEU A 98 1.78 10.00 20.62
C LEU A 98 0.51 9.56 21.36
N PHE A 99 -0.14 8.47 20.93
CA PHE A 99 -1.40 8.02 21.53
C PHE A 99 -1.26 6.77 22.43
N GLY A 100 -0.02 6.30 22.66
CA GLY A 100 0.28 5.21 23.58
C GLY A 100 -0.27 3.85 23.15
N GLN A 101 -0.44 3.63 21.84
CA GLN A 101 -0.89 2.33 21.30
C GLN A 101 0.24 1.28 21.33
N ASP A 102 -0.15 0.01 21.24
CA ASP A 102 0.78 -1.13 21.30
C ASP A 102 1.87 -1.05 20.21
N LEU A 103 3.09 -1.43 20.57
CA LEU A 103 4.25 -1.47 19.66
C LEU A 103 4.01 -2.35 18.43
N GLY A 104 3.10 -3.33 18.51
CA GLY A 104 2.69 -4.14 17.36
C GLY A 104 2.21 -3.30 16.17
N PHE A 105 1.60 -2.14 16.39
CA PHE A 105 1.13 -1.29 15.28
C PHE A 105 2.30 -0.70 14.48
N MET A 106 3.49 -0.62 15.07
CA MET A 106 4.69 -0.14 14.39
C MET A 106 5.11 -1.08 13.25
N SER A 107 4.91 -2.40 13.39
CA SER A 107 5.27 -3.32 12.30
C SER A 107 4.39 -3.11 11.07
N ILE A 108 3.10 -2.83 11.26
CA ILE A 108 2.17 -2.48 10.17
C ILE A 108 2.64 -1.17 9.52
N ALA A 109 2.95 -0.17 10.33
CA ALA A 109 3.38 1.13 9.84
C ALA A 109 4.68 1.06 9.01
N LEU A 110 5.65 0.26 9.45
CA LEU A 110 6.92 0.07 8.75
C LEU A 110 6.74 -0.65 7.41
N VAL A 111 5.87 -1.66 7.36
CA VAL A 111 5.53 -2.35 6.09
C VAL A 111 4.90 -1.37 5.11
N ASP A 112 3.91 -0.58 5.56
CA ASP A 112 3.27 0.41 4.71
C ASP A 112 4.22 1.50 4.25
N LEU A 113 5.10 1.99 5.13
CA LEU A 113 6.11 2.99 4.80
C LEU A 113 7.10 2.46 3.74
N PHE A 114 7.58 1.23 3.91
CA PHE A 114 8.47 0.57 2.96
C PHE A 114 7.85 0.52 1.57
N PHE A 115 6.60 0.05 1.48
CA PHE A 115 5.90 -0.01 0.20
C PHE A 115 5.61 1.39 -0.36
N ALA A 116 5.19 2.35 0.47
CA ALA A 116 4.93 3.72 0.03
C ALA A 116 6.18 4.37 -0.59
N VAL A 117 7.34 4.22 0.06
CA VAL A 117 8.61 4.79 -0.43
C VAL A 117 9.02 4.14 -1.75
N ILE A 118 9.06 2.81 -1.81
CA ILE A 118 9.51 2.11 -3.02
C ILE A 118 8.55 2.36 -4.19
N GLN A 119 7.25 2.24 -3.96
CA GLN A 119 6.24 2.49 -4.99
C GLN A 119 6.26 3.95 -5.43
N GLY A 120 6.42 4.90 -4.50
CA GLY A 120 6.55 6.33 -4.79
C GLY A 120 7.75 6.64 -5.69
N ILE A 121 8.93 6.11 -5.36
CA ILE A 121 10.14 6.27 -6.18
C ILE A 121 9.94 5.67 -7.57
N LEU A 122 9.43 4.44 -7.66
CA LEU A 122 9.22 3.76 -8.95
C LEU A 122 8.20 4.49 -9.82
N LEU A 123 7.08 4.96 -9.25
CA LEU A 123 6.07 5.71 -9.99
C LEU A 123 6.62 7.06 -10.46
N PHE A 124 7.35 7.77 -9.59
CA PHE A 124 7.97 9.04 -9.94
C PHE A 124 8.95 8.89 -11.11
N LEU A 125 9.87 7.92 -11.04
CA LEU A 125 10.82 7.63 -12.13
C LEU A 125 10.11 7.16 -13.40
N ALA A 126 9.04 6.39 -13.27
CA ALA A 126 8.22 5.96 -14.40
C ALA A 126 7.61 7.15 -15.16
N LEU A 127 7.00 8.09 -14.43
CA LEU A 127 6.38 9.29 -15.02
C LEU A 127 7.41 10.25 -15.59
N GLN A 128 8.56 10.43 -14.93
CA GLN A 128 9.65 11.25 -15.46
C GLN A 128 10.26 10.69 -16.74
N THR A 129 10.28 9.37 -16.92
CA THR A 129 10.84 8.75 -18.14
C THR A 129 9.82 8.79 -19.30
N GLU A 130 8.52 8.88 -19.01
CA GLU A 130 7.45 8.97 -20.01
C GLU A 130 7.44 10.34 -20.73
N GLN A 131 7.58 11.45 -19.99
CA GLN A 131 7.50 12.81 -20.53
C GLN A 131 8.56 13.13 -21.63
N PRO A 132 9.85 12.77 -21.46
CA PRO A 132 10.88 12.97 -22.48
C PRO A 132 10.61 12.17 -23.75
N LEU A 133 10.06 10.96 -23.63
CA LEU A 133 9.76 10.10 -24.78
C LEU A 133 8.70 10.75 -25.68
N ILE A 134 7.61 11.26 -25.08
CA ILE A 134 6.55 11.97 -25.81
C ILE A 134 7.11 13.22 -26.49
N SER A 135 7.93 14.01 -25.79
CA SER A 135 8.52 15.23 -26.36
C SER A 135 9.43 14.97 -27.57
N LYS A 136 10.19 13.87 -27.57
CA LYS A 136 11.05 13.46 -28.70
C LYS A 136 10.23 12.99 -29.90
N ILE A 137 9.17 12.22 -29.65
CA ILE A 137 8.26 11.75 -30.70
C ILE A 137 7.62 12.95 -31.40
N VAL A 138 7.05 13.90 -30.65
CA VAL A 138 6.40 15.09 -31.21
C VAL A 138 7.36 15.93 -32.06
N LYS A 139 8.61 16.13 -31.61
CA LYS A 139 9.65 16.85 -32.37
C LYS A 139 10.16 16.12 -33.62
N GLY A 140 10.04 14.80 -33.68
CA GLY A 140 10.46 14.01 -34.85
C GLY A 140 9.42 13.99 -35.98
N PHE A 141 8.19 14.44 -35.71
CA PHE A 141 7.09 14.53 -36.67
C PHE A 141 6.82 15.97 -37.18
N SER A 142 7.57 16.97 -36.72
CA SER A 142 7.55 18.35 -37.22
C SER A 142 8.74 18.63 -38.14
#